data_AF-A0A2H9LHY2-F1
#
_entry.id   AF-A0A2H9LHY2-F1
#
_cell.length_a   1.000
_cell.length_b   1.000
_cell.length_c   1.000
_cell.angle_alpha   90.00
_cell.angle_beta   90.00
_cell.angle_gamma   90.00
#
_symmetry.space_group_name_H-M   'P 1'
#
loop_
_entity.id
_entity.type
_entity.pdbx_description
1 polymer ?
#
loop_
_entity_poly.entity_id
_entity_poly.type
_entity_poly.pdbx_seq_one_letter_code
_entity_poly.pdbx_strand_id
1 'polypeptide(L)'
;MRRAQVEAFGIAIAIVLIIFIVLLFIGFSANSKPSNVKQEISYNKLTWDFVNAVIKTTSTCEGYSIQDLLMDCATADEKILCNGKDSCEYSRQEINQTLIRSLGARNDDYNFSVKYNGAPIGINSISTDGISSCRNSNYATVPLSTGSGTLEVSIRICVK
;
A
#
# COMPACT_ATOMS: atom_id res chain seq x y z
N MET A 1 42.70 -13.25 59.52
CA MET A 1 41.49 -13.66 58.77
C MET A 1 40.71 -12.51 58.12
N ARG A 2 40.78 -11.25 58.61
CA ARG A 2 40.00 -10.12 58.05
C ARG A 2 40.46 -9.58 56.67
N ARG A 3 41.66 -9.92 56.18
CA ARG A 3 42.19 -9.39 54.89
C ARG A 3 41.68 -10.17 53.67
N ALA A 4 41.58 -11.51 53.76
CA ALA A 4 41.06 -12.35 52.68
C ALA A 4 39.57 -12.11 52.37
N GLN A 5 38.79 -11.71 53.39
CA GLN A 5 37.37 -11.38 53.22
C GLN A 5 37.16 -10.06 52.45
N VAL A 6 38.13 -9.14 52.49
CA VAL A 6 38.06 -7.86 51.78
C VAL A 6 38.40 -8.03 50.28
N GLU A 7 39.32 -8.92 49.94
CA GLU A 7 39.61 -9.27 48.52
C GLU A 7 38.41 -9.94 47.84
N ALA A 8 37.74 -10.87 48.52
CA ALA A 8 36.54 -11.54 47.99
C ALA A 8 35.38 -10.55 47.76
N PHE A 9 35.27 -9.50 48.58
CA PHE A 9 34.23 -8.49 48.45
C PHE A 9 34.43 -7.60 47.22
N GLY A 10 35.68 -7.27 46.88
CA GLY A 10 36.00 -6.50 45.67
C GLY A 10 35.65 -7.24 44.39
N ILE A 11 35.90 -8.55 44.34
CA ILE A 11 35.55 -9.39 43.19
C ILE A 11 34.03 -9.48 43.03
N ALA A 12 33.28 -9.63 44.13
CA ALA A 12 31.83 -9.68 44.09
C ALA A 12 31.22 -8.39 43.48
N ILE A 13 31.74 -7.23 43.85
CA ILE A 13 31.29 -5.93 43.30
C ILE A 13 31.61 -5.82 41.80
N ALA A 14 32.79 -6.28 41.37
CA ALA A 14 33.17 -6.26 39.96
C ALA A 14 32.23 -7.12 39.10
N ILE A 15 31.83 -8.31 39.59
CA ILE A 15 30.90 -9.19 38.89
C ILE A 15 29.53 -8.52 38.72
N VAL A 16 29.01 -7.87 39.76
CA VAL A 16 27.73 -7.14 39.71
C VAL A 16 27.78 -6.02 38.67
N LEU A 17 28.88 -5.27 38.60
CA LEU A 17 29.06 -4.21 37.60
C LEU A 17 29.08 -4.76 36.17
N ILE A 18 29.74 -5.90 35.94
CA ILE A 18 29.76 -6.54 34.61
C ILE A 18 28.36 -6.96 34.18
N ILE A 19 27.56 -7.55 35.08
CA ILE A 19 26.17 -7.92 34.80
C ILE A 19 25.36 -6.68 34.42
N PHE A 20 25.51 -5.58 35.14
CA PHE A 20 24.84 -4.31 34.82
C PHE A 20 25.20 -3.77 33.43
N ILE A 21 26.49 -3.81 33.06
CA ILE A 21 26.94 -3.37 31.72
C ILE A 21 26.32 -4.24 30.63
N VAL A 22 26.29 -5.56 30.82
CA VAL A 22 25.67 -6.50 29.85
C VAL A 22 24.17 -6.23 29.71
N LEU A 23 23.46 -6.01 30.82
CA LEU A 23 22.03 -5.69 30.79
C LEU A 23 21.74 -4.36 30.06
N LEU A 24 22.58 -3.34 30.27
CA LEU A 24 22.46 -2.07 29.54
C LEU A 24 22.73 -2.24 28.03
N PHE A 25 23.71 -3.05 27.65
CA PHE A 25 23.98 -3.36 26.24
C PHE A 25 22.81 -4.08 25.58
N ILE A 26 22.22 -5.08 26.26
CA ILE A 26 21.04 -5.80 25.75
C ILE A 26 19.85 -4.86 25.64
N GLY A 27 19.59 -4.03 26.66
CA GLY A 27 18.51 -3.05 26.66
C GLY A 27 18.66 -1.99 25.56
N PHE A 28 19.89 -1.52 25.31
CA PHE A 28 20.17 -0.54 24.25
C PHE A 28 20.08 -1.19 22.86
N SER A 29 20.57 -2.41 22.69
CA SER A 29 20.48 -3.15 21.42
C SER A 29 19.03 -3.51 21.07
N ALA A 30 18.23 -3.91 22.06
CA ALA A 30 16.81 -4.24 21.87
C ALA A 30 15.93 -3.02 21.54
N ASN A 31 16.35 -1.81 21.91
CA ASN A 31 15.65 -0.56 21.59
C ASN A 31 16.07 0.07 20.25
N SER A 32 16.85 -0.64 19.44
CA SER A 32 17.02 -0.30 18.02
C SER A 32 15.65 -0.41 17.35
N LYS A 33 14.94 0.71 17.19
CA LYS A 33 13.63 0.77 16.54
C LYS A 33 13.70 -0.02 15.22
N PRO A 34 12.74 -0.91 14.93
CA PRO A 34 12.74 -1.64 13.67
C PRO A 34 12.80 -0.62 12.54
N SER A 35 13.77 -0.78 11.65
CA SER A 35 14.02 0.12 10.53
C SER A 35 12.75 0.27 9.68
N ASN A 36 12.54 1.48 9.14
CA ASN A 36 11.42 1.88 8.27
C ASN A 36 11.19 0.95 7.06
N VAL A 37 12.15 0.05 6.77
CA VAL A 37 12.09 -0.99 5.75
C VAL A 37 10.87 -1.90 5.89
N LYS A 38 10.45 -2.26 7.12
CA LYS A 38 9.26 -3.12 7.30
C LYS A 38 7.95 -2.42 6.92
N GLN A 39 7.84 -1.12 7.18
CA GLN A 39 6.64 -0.35 6.87
C GLN A 39 6.53 -0.11 5.36
N GLU A 40 7.64 0.22 4.69
CA GLU A 40 7.69 0.43 3.24
C GLU A 40 7.33 -0.84 2.43
N ILE A 41 7.87 -2.01 2.83
CA ILE A 41 7.52 -3.30 2.20
C ILE A 41 6.03 -3.61 2.36
N SER A 42 5.43 -3.28 3.50
CA SER A 42 4.00 -3.53 3.75
C SER A 42 3.11 -2.69 2.84
N TYR A 43 3.44 -1.43 2.60
CA TYR A 43 2.63 -0.56 1.75
C TYR A 43 2.79 -0.86 0.26
N ASN A 44 3.99 -1.26 -0.19
CA ASN A 44 4.18 -1.71 -1.57
C ASN A 44 3.41 -2.99 -1.88
N LYS A 45 3.36 -3.92 -0.93
CA LYS A 45 2.51 -5.10 -1.06
C LYS A 45 1.03 -4.73 -1.05
N LEU A 46 0.62 -3.83 -0.16
CA LEU A 46 -0.75 -3.35 -0.07
C LEU A 46 -1.23 -2.70 -1.37
N THR A 47 -0.44 -1.80 -1.98
CA THR A 47 -0.81 -1.13 -3.24
C THR A 47 -0.97 -2.13 -4.38
N TRP A 48 -0.05 -3.11 -4.49
CA TRP A 48 -0.12 -4.16 -5.50
C TRP A 48 -1.32 -5.10 -5.32
N ASP A 49 -1.51 -5.61 -4.10
CA ASP A 49 -2.62 -6.50 -3.77
C ASP A 49 -3.96 -5.78 -3.95
N PHE A 50 -4.03 -4.49 -3.61
CA PHE A 50 -5.22 -3.68 -3.80
C PHE A 50 -5.59 -3.53 -5.28
N VAL A 51 -4.66 -3.10 -6.14
CA VAL A 51 -4.94 -2.95 -7.58
C VAL A 51 -5.37 -4.29 -8.18
N ASN A 52 -4.65 -5.37 -7.84
CA ASN A 52 -5.02 -6.72 -8.28
C ASN A 52 -6.41 -7.15 -7.82
N ALA A 53 -6.77 -6.85 -6.57
CA ALA A 53 -8.10 -7.17 -6.05
C ALA A 53 -9.17 -6.37 -6.79
N VAL A 54 -8.97 -5.07 -7.00
CA VAL A 54 -9.92 -4.21 -7.72
C VAL A 54 -10.15 -4.71 -9.13
N ILE A 55 -9.10 -4.93 -9.92
CA ILE A 55 -9.27 -5.34 -11.33
C ILE A 55 -9.88 -6.74 -11.46
N LYS A 56 -9.63 -7.65 -10.50
CA LYS A 56 -10.21 -9.01 -10.51
C LYS A 56 -11.59 -9.11 -9.88
N THR A 57 -12.08 -8.04 -9.25
CA THR A 57 -13.38 -8.06 -8.60
C THR A 57 -14.47 -8.21 -9.65
N THR A 58 -15.32 -9.21 -9.46
CA THR A 58 -16.52 -9.42 -10.27
C THR A 58 -17.55 -8.36 -9.92
N SER A 59 -18.04 -7.65 -10.92
CA SER A 59 -19.07 -6.65 -10.73
C SER A 59 -20.47 -7.26 -10.85
N THR A 60 -21.48 -6.52 -10.39
CA THR A 60 -22.89 -6.88 -10.63
C THR A 60 -23.36 -6.57 -12.05
N CYS A 61 -22.50 -6.00 -12.91
CA CYS A 61 -22.81 -5.81 -14.32
C CYS A 61 -22.56 -7.12 -15.08
N GLU A 62 -23.61 -7.94 -15.20
CA GLU A 62 -23.62 -9.18 -15.98
C GLU A 62 -22.49 -10.18 -15.63
N GLY A 63 -21.89 -10.04 -14.45
CA GLY A 63 -20.76 -10.86 -14.01
C GLY A 63 -19.42 -10.51 -14.64
N TYR A 64 -19.31 -9.39 -15.38
CA TYR A 64 -18.03 -8.89 -15.88
C TYR A 64 -17.12 -8.44 -14.74
N SER A 65 -15.84 -8.75 -14.85
CA SER A 65 -14.84 -8.22 -13.93
C SER A 65 -14.60 -6.74 -14.21
N ILE A 66 -14.12 -5.99 -13.20
CA ILE A 66 -13.72 -4.59 -13.40
C ILE A 66 -12.62 -4.50 -14.48
N GLN A 67 -11.73 -5.50 -14.58
CA GLN A 67 -10.76 -5.58 -15.67
C GLN A 67 -11.44 -5.60 -17.03
N ASP A 68 -12.46 -6.45 -17.24
CA ASP A 68 -13.16 -6.55 -18.52
C ASP A 68 -13.86 -5.23 -18.87
N LEU A 69 -14.50 -4.60 -17.88
CA LEU A 69 -15.15 -3.31 -18.06
C LEU A 69 -14.16 -2.17 -18.35
N LEU A 70 -12.98 -2.19 -17.74
CA LEU A 70 -11.91 -1.24 -18.04
C LEU A 70 -11.29 -1.48 -19.42
N MET A 71 -11.17 -2.73 -19.86
CA MET A 71 -10.73 -3.07 -21.20
C MET A 71 -11.74 -2.58 -22.25
N ASP A 72 -13.03 -2.84 -22.04
CA ASP A 72 -14.12 -2.32 -22.88
C ASP A 72 -14.12 -0.80 -22.92
N CYS A 73 -13.97 -0.15 -21.77
CA CYS A 73 -13.82 1.30 -21.65
C CYS A 73 -12.64 1.84 -22.49
N ALA A 74 -11.55 1.08 -22.60
CA ALA A 74 -10.35 1.50 -23.34
C ALA A 74 -10.44 1.26 -24.85
N THR A 75 -11.04 0.16 -25.29
CA THR A 75 -10.88 -0.33 -26.68
C THR A 75 -12.17 -0.40 -27.48
N ALA A 76 -13.34 -0.48 -26.86
CA ALA A 76 -14.58 -0.69 -27.59
C ALA A 76 -15.15 0.62 -28.15
N ASP A 77 -15.61 0.59 -29.40
CA ASP A 77 -16.36 1.69 -30.01
C ASP A 77 -17.80 1.75 -29.46
N GLU A 78 -18.40 0.58 -29.19
CA GLU A 78 -19.68 0.42 -28.49
C GLU A 78 -19.42 -0.09 -27.07
N LYS A 79 -19.78 0.71 -26.06
CA LYS A 79 -19.52 0.36 -24.65
C LYS A 79 -20.57 -0.60 -24.11
N ILE A 80 -20.14 -1.52 -23.24
CA ILE A 80 -21.05 -2.33 -22.41
C ILE A 80 -21.90 -1.40 -21.54
N LEU A 81 -23.22 -1.64 -21.53
CA LEU A 81 -24.17 -0.87 -20.75
C LEU A 81 -24.54 -1.63 -19.47
N CYS A 82 -24.11 -1.10 -18.34
CA CYS A 82 -24.33 -1.61 -17.01
C CYS A 82 -25.36 -0.76 -16.26
N ASN A 83 -26.61 -1.23 -16.14
CA ASN A 83 -27.70 -0.49 -15.46
C ASN A 83 -27.89 0.94 -16.00
N GLY A 84 -27.80 1.10 -17.33
CA GLY A 84 -27.93 2.40 -18.00
C GLY A 84 -26.69 3.29 -17.96
N LYS A 85 -25.56 2.80 -17.44
CA LYS A 85 -24.25 3.47 -17.46
C LYS A 85 -23.31 2.75 -18.41
N ASP A 86 -22.43 3.47 -19.09
CA ASP A 86 -21.38 2.82 -19.87
C ASP A 86 -20.33 2.16 -18.95
N SER A 87 -19.52 1.28 -19.54
CA SER A 87 -18.47 0.53 -18.85
C SER A 87 -17.44 1.43 -18.15
N CYS A 88 -17.16 2.62 -18.69
CA CYS A 88 -16.26 3.59 -18.08
C CYS A 88 -16.85 4.20 -16.81
N GLU A 89 -18.07 4.72 -16.88
CA GLU A 89 -18.78 5.37 -15.78
C GLU A 89 -19.08 4.36 -14.67
N TYR A 90 -19.53 3.17 -15.05
CA TYR A 90 -19.80 2.09 -14.10
C TYR A 90 -18.53 1.68 -13.36
N SER A 91 -17.44 1.40 -14.08
CA SER A 91 -16.15 1.05 -13.46
C SER A 91 -15.65 2.16 -12.55
N ARG A 92 -15.74 3.42 -12.99
CA ARG A 92 -15.36 4.58 -12.18
C ARG A 92 -16.12 4.61 -10.85
N GLN A 93 -17.42 4.38 -10.88
CA GLN A 93 -18.26 4.39 -9.70
C GLN A 93 -17.88 3.28 -8.72
N GLU A 94 -17.76 2.04 -9.21
CA GLU A 94 -17.42 0.88 -8.37
C GLU A 94 -16.03 1.00 -7.76
N ILE A 95 -15.05 1.45 -8.55
CA ILE A 95 -13.70 1.71 -8.06
C ILE A 95 -13.71 2.82 -7.01
N ASN A 96 -14.44 3.92 -7.23
CA ASN A 96 -14.54 5.01 -6.27
C ASN A 96 -15.15 4.54 -4.93
N GLN A 97 -16.24 3.76 -4.99
CA GLN A 97 -16.84 3.19 -3.77
C GLN A 97 -15.87 2.26 -3.05
N THR A 98 -15.13 1.44 -3.79
CA THR A 98 -14.12 0.53 -3.23
C THR A 98 -13.00 1.30 -2.55
N LEU A 99 -12.49 2.37 -3.18
CA LEU A 99 -11.45 3.24 -2.62
C LEU A 99 -11.93 3.94 -1.33
N ILE A 100 -13.14 4.49 -1.32
CA ILE A 100 -13.73 5.15 -0.14
C ILE A 100 -13.89 4.15 1.01
N ARG A 101 -14.42 2.95 0.74
CA ARG A 101 -14.66 1.93 1.77
C ARG A 101 -13.38 1.31 2.33
N SER A 102 -12.28 1.34 1.59
CA SER A 102 -11.01 0.73 1.98
C SER A 102 -10.01 1.76 2.53
N LEU A 103 -9.52 2.64 1.67
CA LEU A 103 -8.50 3.65 1.99
C LEU A 103 -9.13 4.89 2.64
N GLY A 104 -10.33 5.30 2.19
CA GLY A 104 -11.07 6.39 2.80
C GLY A 104 -11.47 6.11 4.25
N ALA A 105 -11.91 4.89 4.55
CA ALA A 105 -12.24 4.46 5.92
C ALA A 105 -11.03 4.48 6.87
N ARG A 106 -9.81 4.34 6.33
CA ARG A 106 -8.54 4.48 7.07
C ARG A 106 -8.02 5.91 7.11
N ASN A 107 -8.71 6.84 6.45
CA ASN A 107 -8.27 8.23 6.25
C ASN A 107 -6.89 8.31 5.55
N ASP A 108 -6.59 7.37 4.66
CA ASP A 108 -5.36 7.38 3.86
C ASP A 108 -5.53 8.26 2.63
N ASP A 109 -4.51 9.05 2.32
CA ASP A 109 -4.51 9.85 1.10
C ASP A 109 -4.07 9.02 -0.11
N TYR A 110 -4.81 9.10 -1.21
CA TYR A 110 -4.55 8.28 -2.39
C TYR A 110 -4.84 9.01 -3.71
N ASN A 111 -4.27 8.47 -4.78
CA ASN A 111 -4.62 8.78 -6.16
C ASN A 111 -4.66 7.50 -6.99
N PHE A 112 -5.80 7.24 -7.62
CA PHE A 112 -6.00 6.13 -8.54
C PHE A 112 -6.20 6.68 -9.96
N SER A 113 -5.53 6.10 -10.96
CA SER A 113 -5.64 6.53 -12.35
C SER A 113 -5.56 5.35 -13.31
N VAL A 114 -6.25 5.46 -14.44
CA VAL A 114 -6.21 4.46 -15.51
C VAL A 114 -5.79 5.14 -16.81
N LYS A 115 -4.82 4.53 -17.51
CA LYS A 115 -4.32 5.03 -18.79
C LYS A 115 -4.33 3.93 -19.85
N TYR A 116 -4.62 4.30 -21.08
CA TYR A 116 -4.50 3.43 -22.24
C TYR A 116 -3.49 4.03 -23.23
N ASN A 117 -2.45 3.28 -23.57
CA ASN A 117 -1.35 3.75 -24.43
C ASN A 117 -0.78 5.12 -23.99
N GLY A 118 -0.69 5.33 -22.67
CA GLY A 118 -0.20 6.56 -22.05
C GLY A 118 -1.21 7.70 -21.90
N ALA A 119 -2.40 7.60 -22.50
CA ALA A 119 -3.47 8.59 -22.39
C ALA A 119 -4.53 8.21 -21.33
N PRO A 120 -5.07 9.14 -20.54
CA PRO A 120 -6.14 8.84 -19.61
C PRO A 120 -7.42 8.41 -20.35
N ILE A 121 -8.14 7.43 -19.80
CA ILE A 121 -9.43 6.95 -20.32
C ILE A 121 -10.48 7.09 -19.23
N GLY A 122 -11.65 7.70 -19.49
CA GLY A 122 -12.89 7.75 -18.65
C GLY A 122 -12.82 8.11 -17.14
N ILE A 123 -11.64 7.97 -16.55
CA ILE A 123 -11.21 7.84 -15.17
C ILE A 123 -9.84 8.55 -15.14
N ASN A 124 -9.87 9.87 -15.32
CA ASN A 124 -8.66 10.68 -15.39
C ASN A 124 -7.84 10.54 -14.09
N SER A 125 -8.52 10.67 -12.95
CA SER A 125 -7.98 10.34 -11.63
C SER A 125 -9.11 10.33 -10.59
N ILE A 126 -8.97 9.51 -9.56
CA ILE A 126 -9.77 9.54 -8.33
C ILE A 126 -8.79 9.77 -7.19
N SER A 127 -8.83 10.96 -6.58
CA SER A 127 -7.84 11.37 -5.58
C SER A 127 -8.46 12.07 -4.38
N THR A 128 -7.78 11.99 -3.23
CA THR A 128 -8.06 12.83 -2.05
C THR A 128 -7.23 14.12 -2.10
N ASP A 129 -7.69 15.19 -1.45
CA ASP A 129 -7.01 16.49 -1.47
C ASP A 129 -5.59 16.43 -0.87
N GLY A 130 -5.38 15.57 0.13
CA GLY A 130 -4.11 15.44 0.85
C GLY A 130 -2.98 14.82 0.03
N ILE A 131 -3.26 14.15 -1.09
CA ILE A 131 -2.23 13.50 -1.93
C ILE A 131 -1.20 14.48 -2.50
N SER A 132 -1.57 15.75 -2.66
CA SER A 132 -0.69 16.82 -3.16
C SER A 132 0.39 17.22 -2.16
N SER A 133 0.10 17.10 -0.86
CA SER A 133 1.00 17.45 0.25
C SER A 133 1.89 16.28 0.71
N CYS A 134 1.77 15.14 0.04
CA CYS A 134 2.37 13.87 0.40
C CYS A 134 3.90 13.88 0.21
N ARG A 135 4.67 13.77 1.30
CA ARG A 135 6.14 13.67 1.22
C ARG A 135 6.63 12.29 0.77
N ASN A 136 6.00 11.24 1.30
CA ASN A 136 6.33 9.84 1.00
C ASN A 136 5.08 9.13 0.49
N SER A 137 5.19 8.46 -0.64
CA SER A 137 4.09 7.69 -1.21
C SER A 137 4.60 6.40 -1.82
N ASN A 138 3.81 5.34 -1.68
CA ASN A 138 4.02 4.11 -2.44
C ASN A 138 3.11 4.08 -3.66
N TYR A 139 3.59 3.45 -4.73
CA TYR A 139 2.87 3.35 -5.98
C TYR A 139 2.89 1.91 -6.49
N ALA A 140 1.80 1.50 -7.11
CA ALA A 140 1.75 0.26 -7.87
C ALA A 140 1.07 0.53 -9.22
N THR A 141 1.59 -0.09 -10.26
CA THR A 141 0.99 -0.07 -11.59
C THR A 141 0.89 -1.51 -12.10
N VAL A 142 -0.29 -1.90 -12.52
CA VAL A 142 -0.55 -3.20 -13.13
C VAL A 142 -0.83 -2.97 -14.62
N PRO A 143 0.06 -3.40 -15.52
CA PRO A 143 -0.18 -3.36 -16.95
C PRO A 143 -1.08 -4.53 -17.37
N LEU A 144 -2.04 -4.25 -18.23
CA LEU A 144 -2.98 -5.20 -18.82
C LEU A 144 -2.87 -5.09 -20.34
N SER A 145 -2.53 -6.19 -21.00
CA SER A 145 -2.47 -6.25 -22.47
C SER A 145 -3.87 -6.41 -23.03
N THR A 146 -4.26 -5.55 -23.97
CA THR A 146 -5.59 -5.56 -24.61
C THR A 146 -5.52 -6.04 -26.07
N GLY A 147 -4.36 -6.53 -26.53
CA GLY A 147 -4.13 -6.94 -27.93
C GLY A 147 -3.90 -5.76 -28.89
N SER A 148 -4.58 -4.63 -28.70
CA SER A 148 -4.41 -3.39 -29.48
C SER A 148 -3.61 -2.30 -28.75
N GLY A 149 -3.24 -2.54 -27.49
CA GLY A 149 -2.50 -1.60 -26.68
C GLY A 149 -2.20 -2.12 -25.27
N THR A 150 -1.75 -1.22 -24.41
CA THR A 150 -1.51 -1.48 -22.99
C THR A 150 -2.37 -0.57 -22.14
N LEU A 151 -3.17 -1.19 -21.27
CA LEU A 151 -3.94 -0.53 -20.23
C LEU A 151 -3.12 -0.55 -18.94
N GLU A 152 -2.85 0.61 -18.37
CA GLU A 152 -2.11 0.80 -17.13
C GLU A 152 -3.07 1.22 -16.03
N VAL A 153 -3.22 0.39 -15.00
CA VAL A 153 -3.99 0.70 -13.80
C VAL A 153 -3.02 1.04 -12.68
N SER A 154 -3.09 2.27 -12.17
CA SER A 154 -2.14 2.76 -11.17
C SER A 154 -2.84 3.24 -9.90
N ILE A 155 -2.24 2.94 -8.75
CA ILE A 155 -2.58 3.55 -7.47
C ILE A 155 -1.34 4.14 -6.81
N ARG A 156 -1.52 5.28 -6.14
CA ARG A 156 -0.55 5.90 -5.24
C ARG A 156 -1.22 6.10 -3.89
N ILE A 157 -0.55 5.73 -2.80
CA ILE A 157 -1.03 5.89 -1.42
C ILE A 157 0.05 6.57 -0.59
N CYS A 158 -0.33 7.56 0.22
CA CYS A 158 0.56 8.24 1.15
C CYS A 158 0.97 7.34 2.33
N VAL A 159 2.25 7.42 2.69
CA VAL A 159 2.78 6.79 3.90
C VAL A 159 2.85 7.85 4.99
N LYS A 160 2.11 7.63 6.07
CA LYS A 160 2.15 8.44 7.28
C LYS A 160 3.24 7.98 8.23
#